data_AF-A0A0R1WF49-F1
#
_entry.id   AF-A0A0R1WF49-F1
#
_cell.length_a   1.000
_cell.length_b   1.000
_cell.length_c   1.000
_cell.angle_alpha   90.00
_cell.angle_beta   90.00
_cell.angle_gamma   90.00
#
_symmetry.space_group_name_H-M   'P 1'
#
loop_
_entity.id
_entity.type
_entity.pdbx_description
1 polymer ?
#
loop_
_entity_poly.entity_id
_entity_poly.type
_entity_poly.pdbx_seq_one_letter_code
_entity_poly.pdbx_strand_id
1 'polypeptide(L)'
;MSFSIWQADKLLYLYFQYEELKKLPLMETIKRLSNPFKFRQKYVGASAPKIPSIIKQKRILYPVFIINGILAFALLIRQTDQPSFIIKLGTSHWQLVDIWLLPLLMIGGIIFGEICKYFYKVFHMWINKINLTLSFKVGLGAIGISLIAIFAPDLLFSGQHSLDLLIGNWANKSPFFLIGMGLLKLFFLAWCLNFNWRGGHIFPITFAAMIEGFAVAQLLPGYDRLFIVAIVATTIMSELISPVVAGIFIMLFFPLKLTPIIILVAILMYLKTKIRFKKTAKIVN
;
A
#
# COMPACT_ATOMS: atom_id res chain seq x y z
N MET A 1 4.11 2.23 -11.96
CA MET A 1 4.60 0.87 -12.28
C MET A 1 4.45 0.51 -13.77
N SER A 2 3.35 0.90 -14.43
CA SER A 2 3.12 0.55 -15.85
C SER A 2 4.11 1.19 -16.83
N PHE A 3 4.58 2.42 -16.57
CA PHE A 3 5.51 3.12 -17.46
C PHE A 3 6.93 2.56 -17.42
N SER A 4 7.46 2.20 -16.25
CA SER A 4 8.80 1.62 -16.13
C SER A 4 8.89 0.23 -16.78
N ILE A 5 7.85 -0.59 -16.66
CA ILE A 5 7.75 -1.87 -17.38
C ILE A 5 7.69 -1.62 -18.88
N TRP A 6 6.89 -0.64 -19.31
CA TRP A 6 6.81 -0.26 -20.72
C TRP A 6 8.16 0.19 -21.28
N GLN A 7 8.90 1.02 -20.54
CA GLN A 7 10.24 1.47 -20.91
C GLN A 7 11.21 0.29 -21.00
N ALA A 8 11.18 -0.62 -20.01
CA ALA A 8 12.03 -1.81 -20.02
C ALA A 8 11.74 -2.70 -21.24
N ASP A 9 10.46 -2.95 -21.55
CA ASP A 9 10.06 -3.75 -22.71
C ASP A 9 10.47 -3.08 -24.04
N LYS A 10 10.51 -1.75 -24.09
CA LYS A 10 11.00 -0.98 -25.24
C LYS A 10 12.51 -1.06 -25.39
N LEU A 11 13.26 -0.96 -24.29
CA LEU A 11 14.71 -1.11 -24.30
C LEU A 11 15.11 -2.54 -24.71
N LEU A 12 14.38 -3.55 -24.24
CA LEU A 12 14.57 -4.93 -24.66
C LEU A 12 14.30 -5.09 -26.16
N TYR A 13 13.22 -4.50 -26.67
CA TYR A 13 12.94 -4.50 -28.11
C TYR A 13 14.05 -3.80 -28.92
N LEU A 14 14.54 -2.65 -28.46
CA LEU A 14 15.66 -1.97 -29.11
C LEU A 14 16.92 -2.84 -29.17
N TYR A 15 17.22 -3.55 -28.08
CA TYR A 15 18.41 -4.40 -27.98
C TYR A 15 18.30 -5.65 -28.88
N PHE A 16 17.20 -6.40 -28.78
CA PHE A 16 17.07 -7.66 -29.51
C PHE A 16 16.80 -7.49 -31.00
N GLN A 17 16.18 -6.37 -31.40
CA GLN A 17 15.88 -6.07 -32.80
C GLN A 17 16.79 -4.97 -33.36
N TYR A 18 17.93 -4.70 -32.72
CA TYR A 18 18.84 -3.62 -33.10
C TYR A 18 19.29 -3.72 -34.57
N GLU A 19 19.69 -4.91 -35.02
CA GLU A 19 20.15 -5.14 -36.39
C GLU A 19 19.04 -4.93 -37.43
N GLU A 20 17.78 -5.17 -37.08
CA GLU A 20 16.64 -4.87 -37.95
C GLU A 20 16.33 -3.37 -37.95
N LEU A 21 16.34 -2.74 -36.79
CA LEU A 21 16.05 -1.31 -36.62
C LEU A 21 17.09 -0.42 -37.31
N LYS A 22 18.36 -0.85 -37.31
CA LYS A 22 19.46 -0.14 -37.98
C LYS A 22 19.31 -0.06 -39.50
N LYS A 23 18.58 -1.02 -40.10
CA LYS A 23 18.32 -1.07 -41.55
C LYS A 23 17.15 -0.15 -41.97
N LEU A 24 16.37 0.35 -41.02
CA LEU A 24 15.20 1.18 -41.31
C LEU A 24 15.57 2.67 -41.38
N PRO A 25 14.79 3.48 -42.14
CA PRO A 25 14.89 4.92 -42.09
C PRO A 25 14.68 5.45 -40.68
N LEU A 26 15.43 6.50 -40.31
CA LEU A 26 15.43 7.07 -38.96
C LEU A 26 14.02 7.44 -38.47
N MET A 27 13.17 7.99 -39.35
CA MET A 27 11.79 8.34 -39.02
C MET A 27 10.93 7.11 -38.69
N GLU A 28 11.16 5.99 -39.37
CA GLU A 28 10.42 4.75 -39.12
C GLU A 28 10.88 4.07 -37.83
N THR A 29 12.19 4.12 -37.54
CA THR A 29 12.75 3.67 -36.26
C THR A 29 12.17 4.47 -35.09
N ILE A 30 12.12 5.79 -35.19
CA ILE A 30 11.48 6.64 -34.18
C ILE A 30 10.00 6.27 -34.05
N LYS A 31 9.26 6.12 -35.16
CA LYS A 31 7.83 5.76 -35.13
C LYS A 31 7.58 4.42 -34.44
N ARG A 32 8.45 3.42 -34.64
CA ARG A 32 8.35 2.11 -33.97
C ARG A 32 8.67 2.21 -32.48
N LEU A 33 9.73 2.94 -32.10
CA LEU A 33 10.12 3.12 -30.71
C LEU A 33 9.09 3.94 -29.91
N SER A 34 8.53 4.99 -30.50
CA SER A 34 7.52 5.86 -29.87
C SER A 34 6.12 5.24 -29.82
N ASN A 35 5.87 4.11 -30.50
CA ASN A 35 4.55 3.49 -30.49
C ASN A 35 4.18 2.98 -29.07
N PRO A 36 3.07 3.43 -28.48
CA PRO A 36 2.75 3.09 -27.09
C PRO A 36 2.28 1.65 -26.91
N PHE A 37 1.75 0.99 -27.94
CA PHE A 37 1.08 -0.33 -27.82
C PHE A 37 1.83 -1.47 -28.51
N LYS A 38 2.54 -1.19 -29.59
CA LYS A 38 3.26 -2.17 -30.43
C LYS A 38 4.77 -2.07 -30.22
N PHE A 39 5.52 -3.03 -30.76
CA PHE A 39 6.99 -3.05 -30.77
C PHE A 39 7.58 -3.03 -29.35
N ARG A 40 7.30 -4.09 -28.60
CA ARG A 40 7.72 -4.29 -27.20
C ARG A 40 8.11 -5.74 -27.02
N GLN A 41 9.19 -5.98 -26.30
CA GLN A 41 9.65 -7.32 -25.97
C GLN A 41 9.53 -7.53 -24.47
N LYS A 42 8.64 -8.43 -24.05
CA LYS A 42 8.50 -8.77 -22.62
C LYS A 42 9.68 -9.60 -22.17
N TYR A 43 10.13 -9.37 -20.93
CA TYR A 43 11.14 -10.21 -20.31
C TYR A 43 10.65 -11.66 -20.17
N VAL A 44 11.40 -12.62 -20.73
CA VAL A 44 11.14 -14.06 -20.58
C VAL A 44 12.23 -14.66 -19.70
N GLY A 45 11.87 -14.99 -18.45
CA GLY A 45 12.83 -15.47 -17.45
C GLY A 45 13.51 -16.79 -17.81
N ALA A 46 12.86 -17.65 -18.60
CA ALA A 46 13.42 -18.92 -19.06
C ALA A 46 14.65 -18.74 -19.98
N SER A 47 14.68 -17.64 -20.74
CA SER A 47 15.74 -17.30 -21.70
C SER A 47 16.85 -16.44 -21.08
N ALA A 48 16.78 -16.17 -19.78
CA ALA A 48 17.76 -15.32 -19.10
C ALA A 48 19.13 -16.02 -19.01
N PRO A 49 20.24 -15.33 -19.31
CA PRO A 49 21.57 -15.90 -19.18
C PRO A 49 21.83 -16.37 -17.74
N LYS A 50 22.16 -17.66 -17.58
CA LYS A 50 22.47 -18.26 -16.26
C LYS A 50 23.96 -18.19 -15.91
N ILE A 51 24.71 -17.38 -16.64
CA ILE A 51 26.16 -17.25 -16.49
C ILE A 51 26.46 -16.56 -15.14
N PRO A 52 27.28 -17.15 -14.25
CA PRO A 52 27.52 -16.62 -12.91
C PRO A 52 28.02 -15.17 -12.85
N SER A 53 28.88 -14.76 -13.80
CA SER A 53 29.41 -13.38 -13.88
C SER A 53 28.31 -12.36 -14.15
N ILE A 54 27.39 -12.64 -15.08
CA ILE A 54 26.25 -11.80 -15.42
C ILE A 54 25.27 -11.68 -14.24
N ILE A 55 25.02 -12.79 -13.53
CA ILE A 55 24.18 -12.79 -12.32
C ILE A 55 24.80 -11.91 -11.23
N LYS A 56 26.12 -11.97 -11.04
CA LYS A 56 26.85 -11.13 -10.09
C LYS A 56 26.75 -9.65 -10.46
N GLN A 57 26.97 -9.30 -11.73
CA GLN A 57 26.80 -7.93 -12.22
C GLN A 57 25.38 -7.41 -12.00
N LYS A 58 24.36 -8.22 -12.32
CA LYS A 58 22.95 -7.87 -12.09
C LYS A 58 22.68 -7.53 -10.62
N ARG A 59 23.23 -8.31 -9.70
CA ARG A 59 23.08 -8.10 -8.26
C ARG A 59 23.72 -6.78 -7.80
N ILE A 60 24.82 -6.37 -8.43
CA ILE A 60 25.49 -5.08 -8.17
C ILE A 60 24.72 -3.91 -8.80
N LEU A 61 24.10 -4.10 -9.97
CA LEU A 61 23.33 -3.05 -10.63
C LEU A 61 22.00 -2.72 -9.93
N TYR A 62 21.38 -3.68 -9.25
CA TYR A 62 20.15 -3.44 -8.51
C TYR A 62 20.22 -2.28 -7.49
N PRO A 63 21.18 -2.23 -6.55
CA PRO A 63 21.28 -1.11 -5.63
C PRO A 63 21.57 0.20 -6.37
N VAL A 64 22.37 0.19 -7.44
CA VAL A 64 22.63 1.40 -8.26
C VAL A 64 21.34 1.94 -8.86
N PHE A 65 20.50 1.08 -9.46
CA PHE A 65 19.21 1.51 -10.02
C PHE A 65 18.22 1.95 -8.94
N ILE A 66 18.22 1.32 -7.77
CA ILE A 66 17.40 1.74 -6.63
C ILE A 66 17.81 3.15 -6.18
N ILE A 67 19.11 3.39 -5.98
CA ILE A 67 19.63 4.70 -5.57
C ILE A 67 19.32 5.76 -6.63
N ASN A 68 19.54 5.45 -7.90
CA ASN A 68 19.23 6.37 -9.01
C ASN A 68 17.73 6.69 -9.06
N GLY A 69 16.87 5.69 -8.92
CA GLY A 69 15.42 5.89 -8.86
C GLY A 69 14.97 6.74 -7.68
N ILE A 70 15.54 6.53 -6.49
CA ILE A 70 15.27 7.35 -5.30
C ILE A 70 15.75 8.79 -5.52
N LEU A 71 16.94 8.98 -6.10
CA LEU A 71 17.49 10.30 -6.40
C LEU A 71 16.61 11.07 -7.39
N ALA A 72 16.25 10.43 -8.52
CA ALA A 72 15.38 11.02 -9.52
C ALA A 72 14.01 11.39 -8.92
N PHE A 73 13.43 10.50 -8.11
CA PHE A 73 12.19 10.77 -7.39
C PHE A 73 12.30 11.96 -6.43
N ALA A 74 13.38 12.03 -5.65
CA ALA A 74 13.61 13.13 -4.70
C ALA A 74 13.80 14.48 -5.42
N LEU A 75 14.53 14.50 -6.55
CA LEU A 75 14.70 15.69 -7.36
C LEU A 75 13.37 16.16 -7.96
N LEU A 76 12.56 15.24 -8.49
CA LEU A 76 11.26 15.57 -9.08
C LEU A 76 10.27 16.11 -8.04
N ILE A 77 10.20 15.51 -6.85
CA ILE A 77 9.37 16.04 -5.76
C ILE A 77 9.79 17.46 -5.40
N ARG A 78 11.10 17.70 -5.30
CA ARG A 78 11.64 19.02 -4.97
C ARG A 78 11.39 20.06 -6.07
N GLN A 79 11.41 19.65 -7.33
CA GLN A 79 11.14 20.54 -8.47
C GLN A 79 9.65 20.84 -8.66
N THR A 80 8.76 19.98 -8.17
CA THR A 80 7.30 20.12 -8.35
C THR A 80 6.60 20.67 -7.11
N ASP A 81 7.35 21.11 -6.10
CA ASP A 81 6.87 21.62 -4.80
C ASP A 81 5.82 20.68 -4.16
N GLN A 82 5.95 19.38 -4.39
CA GLN A 82 5.06 18.40 -3.80
C GLN A 82 5.41 18.21 -2.32
N PRO A 83 4.40 18.09 -1.43
CA PRO A 83 4.64 17.85 -0.02
C PRO A 83 5.39 16.53 0.17
N SER A 84 6.33 16.52 1.13
CA SER A 84 7.11 15.33 1.42
C SER A 84 6.22 14.18 1.85
N PHE A 85 6.47 12.98 1.31
CA PHE A 85 5.77 11.76 1.70
C PHE A 85 6.00 11.34 3.16
N ILE A 86 7.08 11.83 3.76
CA ILE A 86 7.47 11.55 5.15
C ILE A 86 6.86 12.64 6.02
N ILE A 87 5.74 12.33 6.68
CA ILE A 87 5.09 13.22 7.64
C ILE A 87 5.28 12.59 9.01
N LYS A 88 6.13 13.16 9.87
CA LYS A 88 6.29 12.61 11.22
C LYS A 88 5.18 13.11 12.13
N LEU A 89 4.30 12.20 12.53
CA LEU A 89 3.25 12.46 13.51
C LEU A 89 3.89 12.80 14.86
N GLY A 90 3.80 14.06 15.28
CA GLY A 90 4.13 14.54 16.62
C GLY A 90 5.46 14.02 17.22
N THR A 91 5.48 13.90 18.55
CA THR A 91 6.60 13.30 19.30
C THR A 91 6.05 12.17 20.17
N SER A 92 6.84 11.09 20.31
CA SER A 92 6.49 9.95 21.17
C SER A 92 7.48 9.86 22.33
N HIS A 93 6.93 9.62 23.51
CA HIS A 93 7.63 9.45 24.78
C HIS A 93 7.40 8.05 25.36
N TRP A 94 7.14 7.06 24.50
CA TRP A 94 6.90 5.67 24.89
C TRP A 94 8.03 5.13 25.77
N GLN A 95 7.69 4.29 26.73
CA GLN A 95 8.65 3.68 27.66
C GLN A 95 8.65 2.16 27.51
N LEU A 96 9.79 1.52 27.83
CA LEU A 96 9.90 0.05 27.79
C LEU A 96 8.91 -0.64 28.73
N VAL A 97 8.49 0.04 29.81
CA VAL A 97 7.47 -0.47 30.71
C VAL A 97 6.14 -0.71 30.01
N ASP A 98 5.83 0.00 28.92
CA ASP A 98 4.56 -0.13 28.20
C ASP A 98 4.53 -1.33 27.23
N ILE A 99 5.65 -2.06 27.10
CA ILE A 99 5.79 -3.13 26.10
C ILE A 99 4.83 -4.30 26.33
N TRP A 100 4.32 -4.48 27.56
CA TRP A 100 3.32 -5.51 27.87
C TRP A 100 1.99 -5.28 27.14
N LEU A 101 1.70 -4.05 26.69
CA LEU A 101 0.52 -3.76 25.87
C LEU A 101 0.62 -4.34 24.45
N LEU A 102 1.84 -4.57 23.95
CA LEU A 102 2.09 -5.03 22.60
C LEU A 102 1.28 -6.29 22.22
N PRO A 103 1.32 -7.40 22.98
CA PRO A 103 0.53 -8.58 22.65
C PRO A 103 -0.98 -8.30 22.65
N LEU A 104 -1.48 -7.52 23.61
CA LEU A 104 -2.91 -7.20 23.71
C LEU A 104 -3.40 -6.41 22.49
N LEU A 105 -2.67 -5.35 22.13
CA LEU A 105 -2.98 -4.51 20.97
C LEU A 105 -2.87 -5.28 19.65
N MET A 106 -1.86 -6.16 19.54
CA MET A 106 -1.72 -7.02 18.37
C MET A 106 -2.88 -8.01 18.24
N ILE A 107 -3.32 -8.66 19.33
CA ILE A 107 -4.46 -9.57 19.29
C ILE A 107 -5.72 -8.82 18.83
N GLY A 108 -6.00 -7.66 19.41
CA GLY A 108 -7.12 -6.81 18.99
C GLY A 108 -7.05 -6.41 17.52
N GLY A 109 -5.89 -5.94 17.06
CA GLY A 109 -5.66 -5.57 15.66
C GLY A 109 -5.76 -6.75 14.69
N ILE A 110 -5.32 -7.95 15.07
CA ILE A 110 -5.46 -9.17 14.28
C ILE A 110 -6.95 -9.53 14.12
N ILE A 111 -7.70 -9.55 15.23
CA ILE A 111 -9.13 -9.86 15.21
C ILE A 111 -9.86 -8.87 14.30
N PHE A 112 -9.64 -7.58 14.50
CA PHE A 112 -10.24 -6.53 13.67
C PHE A 112 -9.88 -6.67 12.19
N GLY A 113 -8.59 -6.88 11.89
CA GLY A 113 -8.10 -7.06 10.52
C GLY A 113 -8.69 -8.27 9.82
N GLU A 114 -8.79 -9.42 10.49
CA GLU A 114 -9.42 -10.63 9.95
C GLU A 114 -10.93 -10.42 9.72
N ILE A 115 -11.64 -9.75 10.62
CA ILE A 115 -13.05 -9.39 10.44
C ILE A 115 -13.23 -8.53 9.19
N CYS A 116 -12.45 -7.45 9.04
CA CYS A 116 -12.51 -6.56 7.89
C CYS A 116 -12.19 -7.30 6.58
N LYS A 117 -11.19 -8.18 6.60
CA LYS A 117 -10.81 -9.01 5.47
C LYS A 117 -11.90 -10.00 5.08
N TYR A 118 -12.53 -10.65 6.06
CA TYR A 118 -13.65 -11.54 5.85
C TYR A 118 -14.84 -10.80 5.25
N PHE A 119 -15.17 -9.63 5.81
CA PHE A 119 -16.22 -8.75 5.29
C PHE A 119 -15.96 -8.36 3.83
N TYR A 120 -14.75 -7.92 3.49
CA TYR A 120 -14.37 -7.61 2.10
C TYR A 120 -14.56 -8.82 1.19
N LYS A 121 -14.14 -10.02 1.63
CA LYS A 121 -14.29 -11.26 0.85
C LYS A 121 -15.77 -11.58 0.60
N VAL A 122 -16.61 -11.51 1.63
CA VAL A 122 -18.06 -11.76 1.50
C VAL A 122 -18.69 -10.75 0.55
N PHE A 123 -18.40 -9.47 0.73
CA PHE A 123 -18.88 -8.39 -0.14
C PHE A 123 -18.46 -8.61 -1.60
N HIS A 124 -17.18 -8.92 -1.83
CA HIS A 124 -16.66 -9.21 -3.17
C HIS A 124 -17.34 -10.41 -3.82
N MET A 125 -17.55 -11.50 -3.08
CA MET A 125 -18.28 -12.67 -3.58
C MET A 125 -19.72 -12.32 -3.94
N TRP A 126 -20.41 -11.52 -3.12
CA TRP A 126 -21.77 -11.06 -3.38
C TRP A 126 -21.84 -10.23 -4.66
N ILE A 127 -20.99 -9.21 -4.81
CA ILE A 127 -20.99 -8.35 -6.00
C ILE A 127 -20.65 -9.14 -7.28
N ASN A 128 -19.74 -10.11 -7.21
CA ASN A 128 -19.40 -10.94 -8.36
C ASN A 128 -20.50 -11.96 -8.72
N LYS A 129 -21.31 -12.39 -7.75
CA LYS A 129 -22.46 -13.26 -8.02
C LYS A 129 -23.57 -12.53 -8.77
N ILE A 130 -23.66 -11.20 -8.60
CA ILE A 130 -24.60 -10.37 -9.35
C ILE A 130 -23.98 -10.07 -10.72
N ASN A 131 -24.56 -10.61 -11.78
CA ASN A 131 -24.11 -10.40 -13.16
C ASN A 131 -24.47 -8.99 -13.67
N LEU A 132 -23.85 -7.95 -13.08
CA LEU A 132 -24.01 -6.56 -13.51
C LEU A 132 -23.15 -6.26 -14.73
N THR A 133 -23.71 -5.56 -15.72
CA THR A 133 -22.94 -5.04 -16.86
C THR A 133 -21.95 -3.95 -16.39
N LEU A 134 -20.92 -3.69 -17.20
CA LEU A 134 -19.88 -2.72 -16.84
C LEU A 134 -20.45 -1.33 -16.54
N SER A 135 -21.39 -0.85 -17.36
CA SER A 135 -22.01 0.47 -17.18
C SER A 135 -22.75 0.58 -15.84
N PHE A 136 -23.49 -0.45 -15.45
CA PHE A 136 -24.16 -0.49 -14.14
C PHE A 136 -23.15 -0.52 -12.99
N LYS A 137 -22.07 -1.30 -13.12
CA LYS A 137 -21.02 -1.33 -12.09
C LYS A 137 -20.41 0.05 -11.89
N VAL A 138 -19.99 0.70 -12.98
CA VAL A 138 -19.38 2.04 -12.90
C VAL A 138 -20.37 3.07 -12.35
N GLY A 139 -21.64 3.02 -12.77
CA GLY A 139 -22.70 3.88 -12.25
C GLY A 139 -22.92 3.74 -10.75
N LEU A 140 -23.01 2.51 -10.23
CA LEU A 140 -23.12 2.26 -8.78
C LEU A 140 -21.88 2.73 -8.01
N GLY A 141 -20.70 2.56 -8.60
CA GLY A 141 -19.47 3.12 -8.06
C GLY A 141 -19.53 4.65 -7.95
N ALA A 142 -20.03 5.33 -8.99
CA ALA A 142 -20.19 6.78 -9.02
C ALA A 142 -21.16 7.26 -7.93
N ILE A 143 -22.29 6.56 -7.77
CA ILE A 143 -23.27 6.86 -6.72
C ILE A 143 -22.62 6.76 -5.33
N GLY A 144 -21.86 5.69 -5.07
CA GLY A 144 -21.15 5.53 -3.80
C GLY A 144 -20.13 6.65 -3.53
N ILE A 145 -19.42 7.08 -4.56
CA ILE A 145 -18.48 8.21 -4.48
C ILE A 145 -19.24 9.51 -4.16
N SER A 146 -20.34 9.80 -4.84
CA SER A 146 -21.16 10.99 -4.60
C SER A 146 -21.75 11.00 -3.19
N LEU A 147 -22.21 9.86 -2.68
CA LEU A 147 -22.71 9.74 -1.32
C LEU A 147 -21.61 10.06 -0.29
N ILE A 148 -20.41 9.50 -0.46
CA ILE A 148 -19.28 9.82 0.43
C ILE A 148 -18.89 11.29 0.33
N ALA A 149 -18.91 11.88 -0.87
CA ALA A 149 -18.62 13.30 -1.05
C ALA A 149 -19.59 14.21 -0.29
N ILE A 150 -20.87 13.82 -0.15
CA ILE A 150 -21.88 14.60 0.57
C ILE A 150 -21.78 14.38 2.09
N PHE A 151 -21.68 13.13 2.55
CA PHE A 151 -21.82 12.80 3.97
C PHE A 151 -20.48 12.73 4.72
N ALA A 152 -19.39 12.39 4.04
CA ALA A 152 -18.08 12.18 4.64
C ALA A 152 -16.95 12.64 3.69
N PRO A 153 -16.92 13.92 3.27
CA PRO A 153 -15.98 14.43 2.27
C PRO A 153 -14.51 14.20 2.65
N ASP A 154 -14.20 14.22 3.95
CA ASP A 154 -12.88 13.92 4.51
C ASP A 154 -12.34 12.53 4.12
N LEU A 155 -13.24 11.59 3.81
CA LEU A 155 -12.90 10.22 3.39
C LEU A 155 -12.72 10.07 1.87
N LEU A 156 -12.96 11.11 1.06
CA LEU A 156 -12.87 10.99 -0.40
C LEU A 156 -11.43 10.77 -0.88
N PHE A 157 -10.46 11.44 -0.23
CA PHE A 157 -9.06 11.39 -0.63
C PHE A 157 -8.35 10.13 -0.15
N SER A 158 -7.25 9.77 -0.81
CA SER A 158 -6.49 8.54 -0.53
C SER A 158 -5.96 8.43 0.90
N GLY A 159 -5.92 9.54 1.65
CA GLY A 159 -5.49 9.61 3.04
C GLY A 159 -4.23 10.46 3.24
N GLN A 160 -3.43 10.69 2.20
CA GLN A 160 -2.18 11.48 2.31
C GLN A 160 -2.43 12.92 2.77
N HIS A 161 -3.40 13.60 2.16
CA HIS A 161 -3.84 14.94 2.58
C HIS A 161 -4.72 14.92 3.84
N SER A 162 -5.25 13.76 4.20
CA SER A 162 -6.16 13.60 5.34
C SER A 162 -5.41 13.28 6.64
N LEU A 163 -4.10 13.05 6.60
CA LEU A 163 -3.29 12.75 7.79
C LEU A 163 -3.31 13.88 8.82
N ASP A 164 -3.32 15.12 8.34
CA ASP A 164 -3.41 16.31 9.19
C ASP A 164 -4.74 16.34 9.98
N LEU A 165 -5.81 15.76 9.44
CA LEU A 165 -7.09 15.62 10.14
C LEU A 165 -6.95 14.76 11.40
N LEU A 166 -6.10 13.71 11.37
CA LEU A 166 -5.91 12.79 12.50
C LEU A 166 -5.17 13.44 13.67
N ILE A 167 -4.28 14.39 13.38
CA ILE A 167 -3.51 15.12 14.40
C ILE A 167 -4.29 16.34 14.90
N GLY A 168 -5.07 16.96 14.03
CA GLY A 168 -5.90 18.13 14.34
C GLY A 168 -7.33 17.75 14.72
N ASN A 169 -8.25 17.95 13.77
CA ASN A 169 -9.69 17.98 14.02
C ASN A 169 -10.28 16.67 14.59
N TRP A 170 -9.69 15.53 14.26
CA TRP A 170 -10.20 14.22 14.68
C TRP A 170 -9.55 13.71 15.97
N ALA A 171 -8.45 14.32 16.41
CA ALA A 171 -7.75 13.90 17.63
C ALA A 171 -8.63 13.97 18.89
N ASN A 172 -9.65 14.83 18.89
CA ASN A 172 -10.57 15.06 20.01
C ASN A 172 -11.98 14.45 19.77
N LYS A 173 -12.21 13.76 18.66
CA LYS A 173 -13.49 13.07 18.41
C LYS A 173 -13.59 11.82 19.27
N SER A 174 -14.80 11.29 19.47
CA SER A 174 -14.98 10.11 20.29
C SER A 174 -14.37 8.85 19.64
N PRO A 175 -13.97 7.83 20.43
CA PRO A 175 -13.44 6.58 19.90
C PRO A 175 -14.41 5.91 18.92
N PHE A 176 -15.71 5.93 19.24
CA PHE A 176 -16.75 5.35 18.39
C PHE A 176 -16.88 6.07 17.04
N PHE A 177 -16.71 7.40 17.02
CA PHE A 177 -16.68 8.14 15.78
C PHE A 177 -15.50 7.70 14.91
N LEU A 178 -14.31 7.58 15.49
CA LEU A 178 -13.11 7.14 14.77
C LEU A 178 -13.30 5.72 14.20
N ILE A 179 -13.76 4.75 14.99
CA ILE A 179 -14.05 3.39 14.52
C ILE A 179 -15.05 3.42 13.36
N GLY A 180 -16.11 4.22 13.47
CA GLY A 180 -17.09 4.39 12.40
C GLY A 180 -16.46 4.91 11.10
N MET A 181 -15.60 5.91 11.19
CA MET A 181 -14.94 6.51 10.03
C MET A 181 -13.89 5.59 9.41
N GLY A 182 -13.14 4.83 10.21
CA GLY A 182 -12.18 3.82 9.73
C GLY A 182 -12.87 2.68 8.98
N LEU A 183 -13.95 2.13 9.55
CA LEU A 183 -14.79 1.13 8.89
C LEU A 183 -15.45 1.66 7.62
N LEU A 184 -16.02 2.87 7.67
CA LEU A 184 -16.62 3.50 6.49
C LEU A 184 -15.60 3.71 5.38
N LYS A 185 -14.35 4.07 5.73
CA LYS A 185 -13.26 4.20 4.77
C LYS A 185 -12.91 2.87 4.10
N LEU A 186 -12.80 1.79 4.86
CA LEU A 186 -12.52 0.45 4.32
C LEU A 186 -13.68 -0.05 3.46
N PHE A 187 -14.92 0.19 3.87
CA PHE A 187 -16.11 -0.12 3.09
C PHE A 187 -16.13 0.67 1.78
N PHE A 188 -15.87 1.97 1.83
CA PHE A 188 -15.82 2.81 0.64
C PHE A 188 -14.73 2.37 -0.34
N LEU A 189 -13.55 2.01 0.16
CA LEU A 189 -12.50 1.41 -0.66
C LEU A 189 -12.99 0.12 -1.31
N ALA A 190 -13.64 -0.77 -0.55
CA ALA A 190 -14.19 -2.01 -1.07
C ALA A 190 -15.23 -1.75 -2.17
N TRP A 191 -16.11 -0.77 -1.96
CA TRP A 191 -17.10 -0.32 -2.92
C TRP A 191 -16.43 0.08 -4.25
N CYS A 192 -15.49 1.03 -4.21
CA CYS A 192 -14.79 1.50 -5.41
C CYS A 192 -14.12 0.35 -6.18
N LEU A 193 -13.41 -0.54 -5.48
CA LEU A 193 -12.69 -1.64 -6.11
C LEU A 193 -13.63 -2.66 -6.77
N ASN A 194 -14.76 -2.97 -6.13
CA ASN A 194 -15.75 -3.92 -6.67
C ASN A 194 -16.54 -3.33 -7.86
N PHE A 195 -16.72 -2.01 -7.89
CA PHE A 195 -17.47 -1.29 -8.91
C PHE A 195 -16.58 -0.67 -10.01
N ASN A 196 -15.37 -1.21 -10.22
CA ASN A 196 -14.41 -0.81 -11.27
C ASN A 196 -13.85 0.63 -11.18
N TRP A 197 -14.00 1.30 -10.04
CA TRP A 197 -13.28 2.55 -9.75
C TRP A 197 -11.89 2.19 -9.22
N ARG A 198 -10.99 1.93 -10.17
CA ARG A 198 -9.64 1.42 -9.88
C ARG A 198 -8.74 2.50 -9.31
N GLY A 199 -8.06 2.16 -8.22
CA GLY A 199 -7.06 3.00 -7.56
C GLY A 199 -6.15 2.18 -6.66
N GLY A 200 -5.16 2.84 -6.06
CA GLY A 200 -4.30 2.23 -5.05
C GLY A 200 -5.08 2.00 -3.74
N HIS A 201 -4.81 0.88 -3.08
CA HIS A 201 -5.46 0.51 -1.80
C HIS A 201 -4.56 0.76 -0.57
N ILE A 202 -3.25 0.95 -0.77
CA ILE A 202 -2.28 1.09 0.32
C ILE A 202 -2.62 2.32 1.19
N PHE A 203 -2.67 3.52 0.62
CA PHE A 203 -2.97 4.74 1.39
C PHE A 203 -4.33 4.71 2.10
N PRO A 204 -5.45 4.33 1.45
CA PRO A 204 -6.74 4.22 2.12
C PRO A 204 -6.74 3.26 3.31
N ILE A 205 -6.07 2.11 3.17
CA ILE A 205 -5.95 1.12 4.24
C ILE A 205 -5.08 1.64 5.38
N THR A 206 -3.94 2.29 5.07
CA THR A 206 -3.08 2.90 6.09
C THR A 206 -3.85 3.96 6.87
N PHE A 207 -4.56 4.84 6.17
CA PHE A 207 -5.37 5.89 6.79
C PHE A 207 -6.43 5.32 7.72
N ALA A 208 -7.20 4.32 7.25
CA ALA A 208 -8.18 3.63 8.09
C ALA A 208 -7.52 2.96 9.30
N ALA A 209 -6.41 2.23 9.10
CA ALA A 209 -5.70 1.55 10.18
C ALA A 209 -5.16 2.54 11.24
N MET A 210 -4.72 3.74 10.84
CA MET A 210 -4.33 4.79 11.76
C MET A 210 -5.52 5.39 12.50
N ILE A 211 -6.67 5.62 11.84
CA ILE A 211 -7.90 6.05 12.50
C ILE A 211 -8.29 5.07 13.62
N GLU A 212 -8.29 3.77 13.31
CA GLU A 212 -8.58 2.72 14.30
C GLU A 212 -7.55 2.71 15.44
N GLY A 213 -6.26 2.89 15.11
CA GLY A 213 -5.21 3.03 16.12
C GLY A 213 -5.43 4.24 17.04
N PHE A 214 -5.88 5.38 16.50
CA PHE A 214 -6.24 6.56 17.29
C PHE A 214 -7.47 6.31 18.16
N ALA A 215 -8.46 5.58 17.66
CA ALA A 215 -9.63 5.18 18.45
C ALA A 215 -9.22 4.34 19.67
N VAL A 216 -8.38 3.32 19.46
CA VAL A 216 -7.86 2.47 20.55
C VAL A 216 -7.02 3.29 21.52
N ALA A 217 -6.20 4.21 21.02
CA ALA A 217 -5.38 5.07 21.88
C ALA A 217 -6.21 5.99 22.77
N GLN A 218 -7.37 6.47 22.30
CA GLN A 218 -8.29 7.25 23.13
C GLN A 218 -8.98 6.42 24.22
N LEU A 219 -9.16 5.10 24.02
CA LEU A 219 -9.65 4.19 25.05
C LEU A 219 -8.60 3.88 26.13
N LEU A 220 -7.33 4.24 25.88
CA LEU A 220 -6.18 3.98 26.73
C LEU A 220 -5.41 5.29 27.04
N PRO A 221 -6.06 6.31 27.66
CA PRO A 221 -5.51 7.66 27.79
C PRO A 221 -4.25 7.77 28.66
N GLY A 222 -3.91 6.72 29.42
CA GLY A 222 -2.72 6.67 30.29
C GLY A 222 -1.41 6.29 29.60
N TYR A 223 -1.42 6.00 28.30
CA TYR A 223 -0.24 5.54 27.55
C TYR A 223 0.10 6.47 26.38
N ASP A 224 1.32 6.33 25.85
CA ASP A 224 1.73 7.08 24.67
C ASP A 224 0.81 6.77 23.47
N ARG A 225 0.10 7.80 23.00
CA ARG A 225 -0.89 7.69 21.94
C ARG A 225 -0.30 7.11 20.66
N LEU A 226 0.87 7.61 20.24
CA LEU A 226 1.50 7.20 18.99
C LEU A 226 2.07 5.79 19.07
N PHE A 227 2.53 5.34 20.24
CA PHE A 227 2.90 3.95 20.48
C PHE A 227 1.75 3.00 20.22
N ILE A 228 0.57 3.27 20.78
CA ILE A 228 -0.63 2.46 20.56
C ILE A 228 -1.02 2.47 19.08
N VAL A 229 -1.10 3.65 18.47
CA VAL A 229 -1.49 3.79 17.06
C VAL A 229 -0.52 3.04 16.16
N ALA A 230 0.79 3.14 16.40
CA ALA A 230 1.80 2.44 15.61
C ALA A 230 1.62 0.93 15.65
N ILE A 231 1.37 0.34 16.83
CA ILE A 231 1.17 -1.11 16.98
C ILE A 231 -0.12 -1.54 16.28
N VAL A 232 -1.23 -0.86 16.56
CA VAL A 232 -2.56 -1.21 16.01
C VAL A 232 -2.57 -1.04 14.50
N ALA A 233 -2.11 0.10 13.98
CA ALA A 233 -2.10 0.39 12.56
C ALA A 233 -1.19 -0.57 11.79
N THR A 234 0.01 -0.84 12.29
CA THR A 234 0.93 -1.82 11.68
C THR A 234 0.30 -3.22 11.64
N THR A 235 -0.38 -3.61 12.72
CA THR A 235 -1.05 -4.93 12.81
C THR A 235 -2.20 -5.04 11.81
N ILE A 236 -3.13 -4.08 11.81
CA ILE A 236 -4.29 -4.08 10.89
C ILE A 236 -3.82 -4.05 9.42
N MET A 237 -2.88 -3.16 9.10
CA MET A 237 -2.34 -3.05 7.74
C MET A 237 -1.59 -4.33 7.31
N SER A 238 -0.93 -5.02 8.25
CA SER A 238 -0.28 -6.31 8.00
C SER A 238 -1.28 -7.40 7.62
N GLU A 239 -2.46 -7.43 8.26
CA GLU A 239 -3.53 -8.39 7.94
C GLU A 239 -4.21 -8.13 6.59
N LEU A 240 -4.41 -6.84 6.27
CA LEU A 240 -5.14 -6.40 5.08
C LEU A 240 -4.28 -6.40 3.81
N ILE A 241 -2.96 -6.17 3.92
CA ILE A 241 -2.04 -6.08 2.77
C ILE A 241 -0.91 -7.08 2.89
N SER A 242 0.16 -6.71 3.60
CA SER A 242 1.28 -7.58 3.91
C SER A 242 2.12 -6.95 5.02
N PRO A 243 2.76 -7.76 5.88
CA PRO A 243 3.56 -7.23 7.00
C PRO A 243 4.73 -6.34 6.57
N VAL A 244 5.38 -6.67 5.45
CA VAL A 244 6.52 -5.90 4.93
C VAL A 244 6.08 -4.53 4.44
N VAL A 245 5.00 -4.46 3.66
CA VAL A 245 4.46 -3.19 3.17
C VAL A 245 3.94 -2.37 4.35
N ALA A 246 3.25 -2.99 5.31
CA ALA A 246 2.76 -2.32 6.50
C ALA A 246 3.89 -1.65 7.31
N GLY A 247 4.94 -2.41 7.63
CA GLY A 247 6.08 -1.87 8.37
C GLY A 247 6.76 -0.71 7.66
N ILE A 248 7.11 -0.88 6.37
CA ILE A 248 7.77 0.17 5.57
C ILE A 248 6.92 1.44 5.55
N PHE A 249 5.63 1.28 5.29
CA PHE A 249 4.75 2.40 5.04
C PHE A 249 4.36 3.14 6.32
N ILE A 250 4.09 2.44 7.42
CA ILE A 250 3.83 3.06 8.73
C ILE A 250 5.07 3.80 9.23
N MET A 251 6.28 3.28 9.00
CA MET A 251 7.53 4.00 9.35
C MET A 251 7.66 5.37 8.66
N LEU A 252 7.02 5.59 7.52
CA LEU A 252 7.03 6.91 6.85
C LEU A 252 6.26 7.97 7.63
N PHE A 253 5.30 7.56 8.47
CA PHE A 253 4.41 8.46 9.19
C PHE A 253 4.78 8.64 10.66
N PHE A 254 5.54 7.72 11.26
CA PHE A 254 5.80 7.74 12.69
C PHE A 254 7.19 8.28 13.05
N PRO A 255 7.38 8.85 14.26
CA PRO A 255 8.68 9.32 14.72
C PRO A 255 9.67 8.14 14.81
N LEU A 256 10.96 8.43 14.54
CA LEU A 256 12.02 7.41 14.49
C LEU A 256 12.16 6.60 15.79
N LYS A 257 11.77 7.17 16.94
CA LYS A 257 11.75 6.46 18.22
C LYS A 257 10.85 5.22 18.24
N LEU A 258 9.80 5.19 17.40
CA LEU A 258 8.85 4.08 17.30
C LEU A 258 9.25 3.05 16.22
N THR A 259 10.27 3.33 15.41
CA THR A 259 10.76 2.44 14.37
C THR A 259 11.08 1.02 14.89
N PRO A 260 11.77 0.83 16.02
CA PRO A 260 12.04 -0.51 16.55
C PRO A 260 10.77 -1.31 16.84
N ILE A 261 9.74 -0.66 17.37
CA ILE A 261 8.44 -1.27 17.68
C ILE A 261 7.70 -1.66 16.40
N ILE A 262 7.65 -0.77 15.41
CA ILE A 262 7.00 -1.04 14.13
C ILE A 262 7.67 -2.23 13.43
N ILE A 263 9.00 -2.28 13.43
CA ILE A 263 9.77 -3.39 12.87
C ILE A 263 9.45 -4.69 13.62
N LEU A 264 9.45 -4.65 14.96
CA LEU A 264 9.12 -5.80 15.79
C LEU A 264 7.73 -6.36 15.46
N VAL A 265 6.70 -5.50 15.42
CA VAL A 265 5.32 -5.89 15.07
C VAL A 265 5.27 -6.48 13.67
N ALA A 266 5.89 -5.83 12.67
CA ALA A 266 5.93 -6.33 11.30
C ALA A 266 6.61 -7.71 11.19
N ILE A 267 7.69 -7.95 11.94
CA ILE A 267 8.36 -9.26 11.99
C ILE A 267 7.44 -10.31 12.60
N LEU A 268 6.81 -10.02 13.75
CA LEU A 268 5.89 -10.96 14.39
C LEU A 268 4.70 -11.31 13.48
N MET A 269 4.14 -10.32 12.79
CA MET A 269 3.09 -10.53 11.79
C MET A 269 3.58 -11.35 10.59
N TYR A 270 4.80 -11.10 10.12
CA TYR A 270 5.42 -11.90 9.06
C TYR A 270 5.59 -13.38 9.48
N LEU A 271 6.06 -13.62 10.70
CA LEU A 271 6.18 -14.96 11.26
C LEU A 271 4.81 -15.64 11.39
N LYS A 272 3.78 -14.95 11.88
CA LYS A 272 2.38 -15.45 11.91
C LYS A 272 1.95 -15.91 10.52
N THR A 273 2.10 -15.06 9.49
CA THR A 273 1.68 -15.38 8.13
C THR A 273 2.43 -16.59 7.56
N LYS A 274 3.75 -16.69 7.82
CA LYS A 274 4.56 -17.85 7.41
C LYS A 274 4.14 -19.15 8.09
N ILE A 275 3.82 -19.10 9.38
CA ILE A 275 3.33 -20.26 10.14
C ILE A 275 1.95 -20.71 9.64
N ARG A 276 1.03 -19.76 9.42
CA ARG A 276 -0.31 -20.05 8.86
C ARG A 276 -0.20 -20.76 7.50
N PHE A 277 0.66 -20.26 6.61
CA PHE A 277 0.87 -20.87 5.29
C PHE A 277 1.39 -22.32 5.39
N LYS A 278 2.39 -22.57 6.26
CA LYS A 278 2.90 -23.94 6.49
C LYS A 278 1.82 -24.89 7.01
N LYS A 279 0.96 -24.43 7.93
CA LYS A 279 -0.14 -25.24 8.46
C LYS A 279 -1.15 -25.59 7.37
N THR A 280 -1.55 -24.63 6.53
CA THR A 280 -2.47 -24.89 5.41
C THR A 280 -1.88 -25.87 4.41
N ALA A 281 -0.59 -25.74 4.05
CA ALA A 281 0.08 -26.67 3.14
C ALA A 281 0.15 -28.11 3.68
N LYS A 282 0.24 -28.29 5.01
CA LYS A 282 0.27 -29.62 5.66
C LYS A 282 -1.11 -30.29 5.74
N ILE A 283 -2.21 -29.54 5.64
CA ILE A 283 -3.58 -30.07 5.67
C ILE A 283 -4.03 -30.56 4.29
N VAL A 284 -3.40 -30.06 3.22
CA VAL A 284 -3.76 -30.34 1.82
C VAL A 284 -2.93 -31.50 1.23
N ASN A 285 -1.85 -31.91 1.91
CA ASN A 285 -1.05 -33.10 1.60
C ASN A 285 -1.41 -34.24 2.54
#